data_AF-A0A7S2MR89-F1
#
_entry.id   AF-A0A7S2MR89-F1
#
_cell.length_a   1.000
_cell.length_b   1.000
_cell.length_c   1.000
_cell.angle_alpha   90.00
_cell.angle_beta   90.00
_cell.angle_gamma   90.00
#
_symmetry.space_group_name_H-M   'P 1'
#
loop_
_entity.id
_entity.type
_entity.pdbx_description
1 polymer ?
#
loop_
_entity_poly.entity_id
_entity_poly.type
_entity_poly.pdbx_seq_one_letter_code
_entity_poly.pdbx_strand_id
1 'polypeptide(L)'
;VQDRAYWEVHIHEVVAELSSRLLVGMAANVLGSEVLLQELGATPRTFGVQLGAGGAAPLRAGDVVGVAYDQAVFPVSFNIWLNGTLLSTPLPRGLKGEQWPALYLAGCTVDWALGEEHWKFASSCPAGFSALMASRNVLGD
;
A
#
# COMPACT_ATOMS: atom_id res chain seq x y z
N VAL A 1 -7.00 -0.06 17.92
CA VAL A 1 -6.89 -1.06 16.84
C VAL A 1 -7.83 -0.63 15.74
N GLN A 2 -7.36 -0.57 14.49
CA GLN A 2 -8.14 -0.15 13.33
C GLN A 2 -8.26 -1.37 12.41
N ASP A 3 -9.48 -1.76 12.07
CA ASP A 3 -9.72 -2.95 11.25
C ASP A 3 -9.89 -2.63 9.76
N ARG A 4 -10.24 -1.38 9.45
CA ARG A 4 -10.41 -0.87 8.09
C ARG A 4 -9.66 0.44 7.93
N ALA A 5 -8.81 0.51 6.92
CA ALA A 5 -8.03 1.70 6.63
C ALA A 5 -8.01 1.96 5.13
N TYR A 6 -8.10 3.24 4.78
CA TYR A 6 -7.85 3.74 3.44
C TYR A 6 -6.73 4.78 3.48
N TRP A 7 -5.86 4.76 2.49
CA TRP A 7 -4.84 5.79 2.27
C TRP A 7 -4.52 5.88 0.79
N GLU A 8 -3.83 6.94 0.42
CA GLU A 8 -3.31 7.11 -0.94
C GLU A 8 -1.78 7.18 -0.96
N VAL A 9 -1.21 6.82 -2.10
CA VAL A 9 0.20 6.98 -2.44
C VAL A 9 0.26 7.75 -3.75
N HIS A 10 0.91 8.91 -3.74
CA HIS A 10 0.98 9.80 -4.88
C HIS A 10 2.34 9.64 -5.55
N ILE A 11 2.36 9.33 -6.83
CA ILE A 11 3.61 9.13 -7.57
C ILE A 11 4.14 10.50 -7.99
N HIS A 12 5.30 10.89 -7.45
CA HIS A 12 5.90 12.18 -7.74
C HIS A 12 6.76 12.11 -8.99
N GLU A 13 7.74 11.20 -9.03
CA GLU A 13 8.64 11.01 -10.16
C GLU A 13 8.80 9.53 -10.51
N VAL A 14 9.06 9.26 -11.79
CA VAL A 14 9.36 7.94 -12.34
C VAL A 14 10.58 8.06 -13.26
N VAL A 15 11.67 7.37 -12.90
CA VAL A 15 12.95 7.37 -13.60
C VAL A 15 12.89 6.34 -14.73
N ALA A 16 12.74 6.80 -15.97
CA ALA A 16 12.71 5.99 -17.19
C ALA A 16 11.72 4.80 -17.14
N GLU A 17 10.66 4.88 -17.93
CA GLU A 17 9.44 4.05 -17.82
C GLU A 17 9.65 2.52 -17.82
N LEU A 18 10.77 2.00 -18.34
CA LEU A 18 10.94 0.57 -18.61
C LEU A 18 11.46 -0.27 -17.43
N SER A 19 12.02 0.33 -16.38
CA SER A 19 12.53 -0.41 -15.21
C SER A 19 11.93 0.02 -13.88
N SER A 20 11.18 1.13 -13.86
CA SER A 20 10.55 1.63 -12.66
C SER A 20 9.44 0.70 -12.17
N ARG A 21 9.46 0.36 -10.88
CA ARG A 21 8.40 -0.41 -10.23
C ARG A 21 8.13 0.08 -8.82
N LEU A 22 6.87 -0.06 -8.44
CA LEU A 22 6.36 0.19 -7.10
C LEU A 22 5.61 -1.05 -6.65
N LEU A 23 5.93 -1.60 -5.48
CA LEU A 23 5.04 -2.57 -4.83
C LEU A 23 4.32 -1.88 -3.70
N VAL A 24 2.99 -1.91 -3.73
CA VAL A 24 2.11 -1.36 -2.69
C VAL A 24 1.51 -2.51 -1.91
N GLY A 25 1.57 -2.44 -0.59
CA GLY A 25 1.23 -3.61 0.20
C GLY A 25 1.17 -3.41 1.71
N MET A 26 1.22 -4.55 2.40
CA MET A 26 1.19 -4.65 3.85
C MET A 26 2.38 -5.47 4.34
N ALA A 27 2.90 -5.11 5.50
CA ALA A 27 3.88 -5.89 6.23
C ALA A 27 3.42 -6.12 7.67
N ALA A 28 3.56 -7.34 8.18
CA ALA A 28 3.50 -7.58 9.62
C ALA A 28 4.69 -6.86 10.30
N ASN A 29 4.62 -6.55 11.60
CA ASN A 29 5.75 -5.96 12.31
C ASN A 29 7.01 -6.82 12.10
N VAL A 30 8.03 -6.26 11.45
CA VAL A 30 9.28 -6.95 11.18
C VAL A 30 10.40 -6.32 11.99
N LEU A 31 10.78 -6.99 13.06
CA LEU A 31 12.01 -6.68 13.79
C LEU A 31 13.20 -7.11 12.92
N GLY A 32 13.95 -6.15 12.37
CA GLY A 32 15.19 -6.39 11.62
C GLY A 32 15.27 -5.59 10.32
N SER A 33 16.42 -4.95 10.09
CA SER A 33 16.68 -4.08 8.93
C SER A 33 16.62 -4.79 7.58
N GLU A 34 16.84 -6.11 7.54
CA GLU A 34 16.95 -6.87 6.28
C GLU A 34 15.62 -6.97 5.53
N VAL A 35 14.48 -6.96 6.22
CA VAL A 35 13.17 -7.08 5.56
C VAL A 35 12.74 -5.77 4.90
N LEU A 36 13.29 -4.64 5.32
CA LEU A 36 13.07 -3.34 4.66
C LEU A 36 13.73 -3.27 3.27
N LEU A 37 14.69 -4.16 2.97
CA LEU A 37 15.39 -4.22 1.68
C LEU A 37 14.77 -5.23 0.71
N GLN A 38 13.79 -6.00 1.16
CA GLN A 38 13.17 -7.05 0.36
C GLN A 38 11.89 -6.56 -0.32
N GLU A 39 11.60 -7.11 -1.49
CA GLU A 39 10.34 -6.85 -2.18
C GLU A 39 9.15 -7.38 -1.36
N LEU A 40 8.03 -6.66 -1.43
CA LEU A 40 6.79 -7.09 -0.78
C LEU A 40 6.27 -8.36 -1.44
N GLY A 41 5.98 -9.39 -0.63
CA GLY A 41 5.63 -10.73 -1.11
C GLY A 41 6.83 -11.69 -1.21
N ALA A 42 8.06 -11.22 -1.03
CA ALA A 42 9.24 -12.10 -0.98
C ALA A 42 9.28 -12.97 0.29
N THR A 43 8.56 -12.58 1.34
CA THR A 43 8.46 -13.35 2.59
C THR A 43 6.99 -13.65 2.91
N PRO A 44 6.70 -14.69 3.71
CA PRO A 44 5.34 -14.95 4.19
C PRO A 44 4.75 -13.85 5.08
N ARG A 45 5.54 -12.84 5.48
CA ARG A 45 5.12 -11.73 6.37
C ARG A 45 4.79 -10.45 5.63
N THR A 46 4.99 -10.41 4.31
CA THR A 46 4.70 -9.26 3.47
C THR A 46 3.78 -9.67 2.33
N PHE A 47 2.96 -8.73 1.90
CA PHE A 47 2.14 -8.85 0.70
C PHE A 47 2.30 -7.57 -0.09
N GLY A 48 2.40 -7.67 -1.41
CA GLY A 48 2.52 -6.51 -2.28
C GLY A 48 1.90 -6.75 -3.65
N VAL A 49 1.39 -5.68 -4.24
CA VAL A 49 0.93 -5.65 -5.62
C VAL A 49 1.84 -4.71 -6.39
N GLN A 50 2.40 -5.22 -7.48
CA GLN A 50 3.35 -4.49 -8.31
C GLN A 50 2.63 -3.59 -9.32
N LEU A 51 3.10 -2.36 -9.44
CA LEU A 51 2.79 -1.36 -10.47
C LEU A 51 4.08 -0.98 -11.21
N GLY A 52 3.95 -0.56 -12.46
CA GLY A 52 5.08 -0.26 -13.34
C GLY A 52 5.55 -1.47 -14.14
N ALA A 53 6.87 -1.61 -14.30
CA ALA A 53 7.47 -2.65 -15.13
C ALA A 53 6.98 -4.06 -14.74
N GLY A 54 6.25 -4.74 -15.62
CA GLY A 54 5.72 -6.10 -15.37
C GLY A 54 4.60 -6.19 -14.31
N GLY A 55 4.08 -5.06 -13.84
CA GLY A 55 3.03 -5.00 -12.82
C GLY A 55 1.60 -5.04 -13.37
N ALA A 56 0.63 -4.78 -12.49
CA ALA A 56 -0.80 -4.77 -12.79
C ALA A 56 -1.23 -3.60 -13.69
N ALA A 57 -0.48 -2.50 -13.68
CA ALA A 57 -0.72 -1.31 -14.48
C ALA A 57 0.60 -0.54 -14.70
N PRO A 58 0.73 0.26 -15.78
CA PRO A 58 1.87 1.15 -15.97
C PRO A 58 1.93 2.20 -14.84
N LEU A 59 3.13 2.68 -14.54
CA LEU A 59 3.39 3.68 -13.51
C LEU A 59 3.86 4.98 -14.15
N ARG A 60 3.22 6.11 -13.82
CA ARG A 60 3.53 7.44 -14.34
C ARG A 60 3.60 8.48 -13.22
N ALA A 61 4.41 9.52 -13.44
CA ALA A 61 4.40 10.69 -12.58
C ALA A 61 3.01 11.33 -12.58
N GLY A 62 2.52 11.69 -11.38
CA GLY A 62 1.18 12.22 -11.16
C GLY A 62 0.10 11.17 -10.90
N ASP A 63 0.40 9.88 -11.06
CA ASP A 63 -0.54 8.82 -10.70
C ASP A 63 -0.86 8.84 -9.20
N VAL A 64 -2.09 8.43 -8.87
CA VAL A 64 -2.55 8.26 -7.48
C VAL A 64 -3.00 6.83 -7.28
N VAL A 65 -2.42 6.18 -6.27
CA VAL A 65 -2.74 4.82 -5.87
C VAL A 65 -3.54 4.87 -4.59
N GLY A 66 -4.85 4.62 -4.68
CA GLY A 66 -5.71 4.44 -3.50
C GLY A 66 -5.62 3.00 -3.01
N VAL A 67 -5.55 2.81 -1.69
CA VAL A 67 -5.43 1.48 -1.07
C VAL A 67 -6.46 1.34 0.03
N ALA A 68 -7.24 0.25 -0.01
CA ALA A 68 -8.15 -0.12 1.07
C ALA A 68 -7.75 -1.48 1.64
N TYR A 69 -7.54 -1.55 2.95
CA TYR A 69 -7.25 -2.77 3.68
C TYR A 69 -8.34 -3.06 4.72
N ASP A 70 -8.91 -4.27 4.69
CA ASP A 70 -9.93 -4.73 5.64
C ASP A 70 -9.52 -6.05 6.27
N GLN A 71 -9.21 -6.01 7.57
CA GLN A 71 -8.93 -7.18 8.39
C GLN A 71 -10.09 -7.62 9.29
N ALA A 72 -11.24 -6.94 9.21
CA ALA A 72 -12.46 -7.37 9.90
C ALA A 72 -13.12 -8.59 9.22
N VAL A 73 -12.72 -8.91 8.00
CA VAL A 73 -13.23 -10.03 7.20
C VAL A 73 -12.16 -11.10 6.95
N PHE A 74 -12.61 -12.33 6.68
CA PHE A 74 -11.73 -13.44 6.32
C PHE A 74 -12.14 -14.06 4.97
N PRO A 75 -11.21 -14.23 4.01
CA PRO A 75 -9.83 -13.71 4.03
C PRO A 75 -9.79 -12.17 4.07
N VAL A 76 -8.68 -11.60 4.55
CA VAL A 76 -8.52 -10.14 4.57
C VAL A 76 -8.64 -9.56 3.16
N SER A 77 -9.23 -8.37 3.05
CA SER A 77 -9.40 -7.69 1.76
C SER A 77 -8.29 -6.67 1.56
N PHE A 78 -7.75 -6.61 0.34
CA PHE A 78 -6.79 -5.59 -0.09
C PHE A 78 -7.11 -5.15 -1.51
N ASN A 79 -7.63 -3.93 -1.63
CA ASN A 79 -8.08 -3.37 -2.91
C ASN A 79 -7.19 -2.18 -3.26
N ILE A 80 -6.85 -2.06 -4.55
CA ILE A 80 -6.07 -0.94 -5.07
C ILE A 80 -6.85 -0.26 -6.19
N TRP A 81 -6.85 1.07 -6.16
CA TRP A 81 -7.31 1.92 -7.26
C TRP A 81 -6.12 2.67 -7.84
N LEU A 82 -6.03 2.76 -9.17
CA LEU A 82 -5.12 3.66 -9.87
C LEU A 82 -5.94 4.76 -10.54
N ASN A 83 -5.74 6.01 -10.14
CA ASN A 83 -6.47 7.18 -10.65
C ASN A 83 -8.00 6.96 -10.63
N GLY A 84 -8.50 6.39 -9.53
CA GLY A 84 -9.92 6.08 -9.34
C GLY A 84 -10.43 4.78 -9.97
N THR A 85 -9.59 4.06 -10.72
CA THR A 85 -9.96 2.79 -11.36
C THR A 85 -9.50 1.60 -10.53
N LEU A 86 -10.44 0.75 -10.11
CA LEU A 86 -10.13 -0.47 -9.34
C LEU A 86 -9.28 -1.43 -10.19
N LEU A 87 -8.16 -1.88 -9.63
CA LEU A 87 -7.29 -2.89 -10.23
C LEU A 87 -7.65 -4.29 -9.71
N SER A 88 -7.37 -5.30 -10.53
CA SER A 88 -7.46 -6.70 -10.11
C SER A 88 -6.28 -7.03 -9.19
N THR A 89 -6.53 -7.20 -7.89
CA THR A 89 -5.52 -7.57 -6.90
C THR A 89 -5.56 -9.08 -6.61
N PRO A 90 -4.39 -9.73 -6.43
CA PRO A 90 -4.35 -11.12 -5.97
C PRO A 90 -4.85 -11.20 -4.52
N LEU A 91 -5.39 -12.36 -4.15
CA LEU A 91 -5.84 -12.59 -2.77
C LEU A 91 -4.65 -12.50 -1.80
N PRO A 92 -4.70 -11.65 -0.76
CA PRO A 92 -3.65 -11.56 0.23
C PRO A 92 -3.44 -12.87 0.97
N ARG A 93 -2.18 -13.22 1.23
CA ARG A 93 -1.78 -14.40 2.01
C ARG A 93 -0.76 -13.98 3.06
N GLY A 94 -0.73 -14.69 4.18
CA GLY A 94 0.29 -14.49 5.23
C GLY A 94 0.07 -13.27 6.13
N LEU A 95 -0.92 -12.44 5.86
CA LEU A 95 -1.28 -11.28 6.70
C LEU A 95 -2.02 -11.77 7.96
N LYS A 96 -1.34 -11.74 9.11
CA LYS A 96 -1.87 -12.09 10.43
C LYS A 96 -1.34 -11.15 11.50
N GLY A 97 -2.19 -10.72 12.43
CA GLY A 97 -1.83 -9.79 13.50
C GLY A 97 -1.72 -8.35 12.99
N GLU A 98 -1.02 -7.50 13.75
CA GLU A 98 -0.83 -6.09 13.40
C GLU A 98 -0.09 -5.93 12.07
N GLN A 99 -0.71 -5.21 11.14
CA GLN A 99 -0.18 -4.93 9.80
C GLN A 99 0.09 -3.44 9.62
N TRP A 100 1.11 -3.14 8.84
CA TRP A 100 1.55 -1.79 8.51
C TRP A 100 1.53 -1.59 7.01
N PRO A 101 1.02 -0.45 6.51
CA PRO A 101 1.21 -0.07 5.11
C PRO A 101 2.69 -0.07 4.76
N ALA A 102 3.05 -0.67 3.63
CA ALA A 102 4.43 -0.81 3.20
C ALA A 102 4.55 -0.57 1.71
N LEU A 103 5.70 -0.02 1.30
CA LEU A 103 6.05 0.20 -0.09
C LEU A 103 7.45 -0.36 -0.37
N TYR A 104 7.64 -0.91 -1.56
CA TYR A 104 8.96 -1.11 -2.15
C TYR A 104 9.08 -0.22 -3.39
N LEU A 105 10.14 0.59 -3.43
CA LEU A 105 10.37 1.59 -4.47
C LEU A 105 11.61 1.23 -5.29
N ALA A 106 11.48 1.18 -6.61
CA ALA A 106 12.60 1.12 -7.53
C ALA A 106 12.37 2.07 -8.70
N GLY A 107 13.24 3.07 -8.84
CA GLY A 107 13.14 4.06 -9.92
C GLY A 107 11.95 5.03 -9.78
N CYS A 108 11.34 5.17 -8.61
CA CYS A 108 10.27 6.14 -8.39
C CYS A 108 10.36 6.80 -7.02
N THR A 109 9.73 7.97 -6.91
CA THR A 109 9.52 8.69 -5.66
C THR A 109 8.03 8.88 -5.44
N VAL A 110 7.61 8.86 -4.18
CA VAL A 110 6.20 8.92 -3.81
C VAL A 110 6.00 9.78 -2.58
N ASP A 111 4.81 10.37 -2.48
CA ASP A 111 4.31 10.99 -1.27
C ASP A 111 3.22 10.10 -0.65
N TRP A 112 3.24 10.00 0.67
CA TRP A 112 2.18 9.33 1.42
C TRP A 112 1.03 10.32 1.71
N ALA A 113 -0.19 9.91 1.41
CA ALA A 113 -1.41 10.63 1.77
C ALA A 113 -2.22 9.78 2.77
N LEU A 114 -1.81 9.84 4.03
CA LEU A 114 -2.37 9.05 5.12
C LEU A 114 -3.65 9.65 5.73
N GLY A 115 -3.77 10.97 5.72
CA GLY A 115 -4.93 11.73 6.18
C GLY A 115 -5.92 12.05 5.05
N GLU A 116 -7.21 12.15 5.39
CA GLU A 116 -8.30 12.37 4.42
C GLU A 116 -8.15 13.70 3.66
N GLU A 117 -7.58 14.71 4.33
CA GLU A 117 -7.27 16.02 3.79
C GLU A 117 -6.25 16.01 2.63
N HIS A 118 -5.51 14.90 2.48
CA HIS A 118 -4.51 14.72 1.44
C HIS A 118 -5.00 13.83 0.28
N TRP A 119 -6.20 13.29 0.36
CA TRP A 119 -6.73 12.41 -0.69
C TRP A 119 -7.14 13.19 -1.94
N LYS A 120 -6.67 12.73 -3.10
CA LYS A 120 -7.04 13.26 -4.42
C LYS A 120 -8.24 12.50 -5.01
N PHE A 121 -8.43 11.24 -4.60
CA PHE A 121 -9.50 10.35 -5.06
C PHE A 121 -10.32 9.80 -3.88
N ALA A 122 -10.79 10.69 -3.00
CA ALA A 122 -11.65 10.33 -1.87
C ALA A 122 -12.91 9.53 -2.28
N SER A 123 -13.39 9.69 -3.52
CA SER A 123 -14.51 8.91 -4.09
C SER A 123 -14.21 7.41 -4.28
N SER A 124 -12.93 7.02 -4.27
CA SER A 124 -12.50 5.62 -4.31
C SER A 124 -12.43 4.96 -2.94
N CYS A 125 -12.52 5.75 -1.85
CA CYS A 125 -12.59 5.20 -0.50
C CYS A 125 -13.92 4.44 -0.32
N PRO A 126 -13.90 3.13 -0.02
CA PRO A 126 -15.14 2.38 0.17
C PRO A 126 -15.89 2.84 1.42
N ALA A 127 -17.20 2.67 1.42
CA ALA A 127 -18.03 3.03 2.56
C ALA A 127 -17.59 2.29 3.85
N GLY A 128 -17.44 3.04 4.94
CA GLY A 128 -17.03 2.50 6.24
C GLY A 128 -15.52 2.32 6.42
N PHE A 129 -14.71 2.83 5.49
CA PHE A 129 -13.26 3.00 5.65
C PHE A 129 -12.97 4.44 6.09
N SER A 130 -11.85 4.62 6.79
CA SER A 130 -11.36 5.92 7.25
C SER A 130 -9.85 6.01 7.02
N ALA A 131 -9.31 7.22 7.13
CA ALA A 131 -7.85 7.43 7.14
C ALA A 131 -7.09 6.53 8.12
N LEU A 132 -5.83 6.28 7.79
CA LEU A 132 -4.93 5.51 8.61
C LEU A 132 -4.73 6.24 9.95
N MET A 133 -5.04 5.55 11.05
CA MET A 133 -4.87 6.09 12.38
C MET A 133 -3.42 5.91 12.85
N ALA A 134 -2.86 6.93 13.49
CA ALA A 134 -1.59 6.79 14.19
C ALA A 134 -1.69 5.68 15.26
N SER A 135 -0.73 4.76 15.27
CA SER A 135 -0.65 3.74 16.32
C SER A 135 -0.40 4.40 17.67
N ARG A 136 -1.21 4.04 18.68
CA ARG A 136 -1.17 4.65 20.02
C ARG A 136 -0.01 4.17 20.89
N ASN A 137 0.85 3.28 20.37
CA ASN A 137 1.93 2.63 21.10
C ASN A 137 3.35 3.02 20.65
N VAL A 138 3.54 4.15 19.96
CA VAL A 138 4.90 4.65 19.64
C VAL A 138 5.39 5.59 20.74
N LEU A 139 5.52 5.07 21.96
CA LEU A 139 6.31 5.65 23.04
C LEU A 139 7.02 4.50 23.78
N GLY A 140 8.30 4.31 23.44
CA GLY A 140 9.37 3.74 24.28
C GLY A 140 9.28 2.26 24.68
N ASP A 141 10.22 1.47 24.18
CA ASP A 141 11.28 0.86 25.02
C ASP A 141 12.61 0.90 24.24
#